data_AF-X0TUG3-F1
#
_entry.id   AF-X0TUG3-F1
#
_cell.length_a   1.000
_cell.length_b   1.000
_cell.length_c   1.000
_cell.angle_alpha   90.00
_cell.angle_beta   90.00
_cell.angle_gamma   90.00
#
_symmetry.space_group_name_H-M   'P 1'
#
loop_
_entity.id
_entity.type
_entity.pdbx_description
1 polymer ?
#
loop_
_entity_poly.entity_id
_entity_poly.type
_entity_poly.pdbx_seq_one_letter_code
_entity_poly.pdbx_strand_id
1 'polypeptide(L)'
;MSKAEWKEITEKVKKCREHSSSEKIISCLEQLYVDYKDGMVAFYLGREYEKTGSKNDAIKYYNIAEDLFNLPSFRDAAKTSREKLEKIKNYCPHSSIHPVYTEE
;
A
#
# COMPACT_ATOMS: atom_id res chain seq x y z
N MET A 1 -13.29 17.50 4.80
CA MET A 1 -13.87 16.26 5.35
C MET A 1 -14.32 16.51 6.77
N SER A 2 -15.54 16.13 7.11
CA SER A 2 -16.12 16.24 8.44
C SER A 2 -15.76 15.03 9.31
N LYS A 3 -15.84 15.17 10.64
CA LYS A 3 -15.63 14.06 11.58
C LYS A 3 -16.58 12.88 11.33
N ALA A 4 -17.80 13.16 10.88
CA ALA A 4 -18.80 12.14 10.55
C ALA A 4 -18.42 11.34 9.29
N GLU A 5 -18.04 12.02 8.21
CA GLU A 5 -17.57 11.38 6.97
C GLU A 5 -16.33 10.51 7.21
N TRP A 6 -15.37 11.02 7.98
CA TRP A 6 -14.19 10.25 8.34
C TRP A 6 -14.53 8.96 9.10
N LYS A 7 -15.46 9.04 10.05
CA LYS A 7 -15.95 7.88 10.80
C LYS A 7 -16.64 6.88 9.87
N GLU A 8 -17.47 7.35 8.95
CA GLU A 8 -18.14 6.49 7.97
C GLU A 8 -17.14 5.74 7.09
N ILE A 9 -16.18 6.45 6.50
CA ILE A 9 -15.14 5.85 5.64
C ILE A 9 -14.35 4.81 6.43
N THR A 10 -13.96 5.13 7.66
CA THR A 10 -13.20 4.21 8.53
C THR A 10 -13.98 2.92 8.81
N GLU A 11 -15.27 3.02 9.10
CA GLU A 11 -16.13 1.85 9.32
C GLU A 11 -16.30 1.03 8.03
N LYS A 12 -16.44 1.67 6.87
CA LYS A 12 -16.52 0.96 5.58
C LYS A 12 -15.23 0.24 5.24
N VAL A 13 -14.08 0.88 5.44
CA VAL A 13 -12.76 0.25 5.30
C VAL A 13 -12.63 -0.97 6.20
N LYS A 14 -13.05 -0.84 7.48
CA LYS A 14 -13.02 -1.96 8.43
C LYS A 14 -13.84 -3.15 7.90
N LYS A 15 -15.07 -2.90 7.44
CA LYS A 15 -15.93 -3.94 6.84
C LYS A 15 -15.30 -4.61 5.62
N CYS A 16 -14.69 -3.83 4.71
CA CYS A 16 -13.99 -4.42 3.55
C CYS A 16 -12.88 -5.37 3.99
N ARG A 17 -12.15 -5.05 5.06
CA ARG A 17 -11.04 -5.84 5.58
C ARG A 17 -11.47 -7.10 6.35
N GLU A 18 -12.75 -7.25 6.65
CA GLU A 18 -13.30 -8.47 7.26
C GLU A 18 -13.52 -9.60 6.24
N HIS A 19 -13.40 -9.32 4.93
CA HIS A 19 -13.44 -10.36 3.91
C HIS A 19 -12.27 -11.35 4.04
N SER A 20 -12.54 -12.63 3.76
CA SER A 20 -11.58 -13.72 3.98
C SER A 20 -10.42 -13.78 2.97
N SER A 21 -10.56 -13.14 1.80
CA SER A 21 -9.60 -13.21 0.69
C SER A 21 -9.17 -11.82 0.25
N SER A 22 -7.88 -11.64 -0.02
CA SER A 22 -7.32 -10.35 -0.46
C SER A 22 -8.00 -9.80 -1.71
N GLU A 23 -8.42 -10.65 -2.67
CA GLU A 23 -9.15 -10.19 -3.86
C GLU A 23 -10.48 -9.49 -3.51
N LYS A 24 -11.25 -10.06 -2.57
CA LYS A 24 -12.50 -9.44 -2.08
C LYS A 24 -12.25 -8.17 -1.29
N ILE A 25 -11.18 -8.15 -0.49
CA ILE A 25 -10.77 -6.94 0.25
C ILE A 25 -10.43 -5.82 -0.75
N ILE A 26 -9.60 -6.13 -1.75
CA ILE A 26 -9.18 -5.20 -2.80
C ILE A 26 -10.40 -4.67 -3.55
N SER A 27 -11.26 -5.54 -4.06
CA SER A 27 -12.45 -5.14 -4.81
C SER A 27 -13.38 -4.22 -3.99
N CYS A 28 -13.61 -4.53 -2.72
CA CYS A 28 -14.41 -3.69 -1.82
C CYS A 28 -13.77 -2.31 -1.60
N LEU A 29 -12.45 -2.28 -1.37
CA LEU A 29 -11.71 -1.03 -1.17
C LEU A 29 -11.62 -0.20 -2.46
N GLU A 30 -11.53 -0.82 -3.64
CA GLU A 30 -11.54 -0.12 -4.93
C GLU A 30 -12.87 0.58 -5.17
N GLN A 31 -13.99 -0.10 -4.92
CA GLN A 31 -15.31 0.53 -4.99
C GLN A 31 -15.42 1.71 -4.01
N LEU A 32 -14.96 1.51 -2.77
CA LEU A 32 -14.93 2.57 -1.77
C LEU A 32 -14.04 3.74 -2.21
N TYR A 33 -12.94 3.48 -2.90
CA TYR A 33 -12.06 4.54 -3.39
C TYR A 33 -12.70 5.31 -4.55
N VAL A 34 -13.44 4.64 -5.44
CA VAL A 34 -14.20 5.31 -6.52
C VAL A 34 -15.21 6.30 -5.93
N ASP A 35 -15.91 5.89 -4.87
CA ASP A 35 -16.96 6.69 -4.24
C ASP A 35 -16.41 7.91 -3.48
N TYR A 36 -15.32 7.74 -2.73
CA TYR A 36 -14.84 8.74 -1.78
C TYR A 36 -13.56 9.47 -2.22
N LYS A 37 -12.72 8.81 -3.04
CA LYS A 37 -11.37 9.29 -3.43
C LYS A 37 -10.54 9.75 -2.22
N ASP A 38 -10.61 8.96 -1.15
CA ASP A 38 -9.99 9.31 0.14
C ASP A 38 -8.61 8.66 0.31
N GLY A 39 -7.69 9.43 0.90
CA GLY A 39 -6.30 9.00 1.11
C GLY A 39 -6.17 7.79 2.03
N MET A 40 -7.06 7.62 3.01
CA MET A 40 -7.04 6.46 3.90
C MET A 40 -7.45 5.20 3.14
N VAL A 41 -8.47 5.28 2.28
CA VAL A 41 -8.88 4.15 1.43
C VAL A 41 -7.73 3.77 0.48
N ALA A 42 -7.10 4.74 -0.17
CA ALA A 42 -5.92 4.51 -1.02
C ALA A 42 -4.77 3.85 -0.23
N PHE A 43 -4.50 4.31 0.99
CA PHE A 43 -3.47 3.70 1.83
C PHE A 43 -3.75 2.24 2.16
N TYR A 44 -5.01 1.89 2.48
CA TYR A 44 -5.40 0.50 2.73
C TYR A 44 -5.37 -0.37 1.47
N LEU A 45 -5.70 0.19 0.29
CA LEU A 45 -5.46 -0.50 -0.99
C LEU A 45 -3.98 -0.82 -1.15
N GLY A 46 -3.10 0.17 -0.94
CA GLY A 46 -1.66 -0.02 -1.02
C GLY A 46 -1.15 -1.17 -0.15
N ARG A 47 -1.65 -1.27 1.09
CA ARG A 47 -1.31 -2.36 2.02
C ARG A 47 -1.78 -3.73 1.55
N GLU A 48 -3.00 -3.84 1.01
CA GLU A 48 -3.52 -5.13 0.57
C GLU A 48 -2.82 -5.59 -0.72
N TYR A 49 -2.48 -4.68 -1.63
CA TYR A 49 -1.62 -4.98 -2.78
C TYR A 49 -0.20 -5.38 -2.37
N GLU A 50 0.39 -4.72 -1.35
CA GLU A 50 1.69 -5.12 -0.80
C GLU A 50 1.64 -6.57 -0.29
N LYS A 51 0.58 -6.92 0.45
CA LYS A 51 0.38 -8.26 1.00
C LYS A 51 0.22 -9.34 -0.07
N THR A 52 -0.42 -9.02 -1.20
CA THR A 52 -0.56 -9.96 -2.34
C THR A 52 0.69 -10.03 -3.22
N GLY A 53 1.71 -9.21 -2.95
CA GLY A 53 2.94 -9.15 -3.75
C GLY A 53 2.84 -8.26 -4.99
N SER A 54 1.70 -7.59 -5.20
CA SER A 54 1.46 -6.66 -6.31
C SER A 54 2.13 -5.30 -6.04
N LYS A 55 3.46 -5.29 -6.07
CA LYS A 55 4.27 -4.14 -5.63
C LYS A 55 4.00 -2.85 -6.41
N ASN A 56 3.78 -2.94 -7.72
CA ASN A 56 3.54 -1.75 -8.54
C ASN A 56 2.22 -1.07 -8.16
N ASP A 57 1.15 -1.85 -7.95
CA ASP A 57 -0.13 -1.32 -7.50
C ASP A 57 -0.04 -0.77 -6.08
N ALA A 58 0.69 -1.47 -5.19
CA ALA A 58 0.95 -0.97 -3.85
C ALA A 58 1.63 0.41 -3.85
N ILE A 59 2.70 0.58 -4.64
CA ILE A 59 3.41 1.85 -4.81
C ILE A 59 2.48 2.94 -5.36
N LYS A 60 1.70 2.63 -6.40
CA LYS A 60 0.72 3.55 -6.99
C LYS A 60 -0.24 4.06 -5.94
N TYR A 61 -0.85 3.18 -5.16
CA TYR A 61 -1.83 3.56 -4.16
C TYR A 61 -1.21 4.27 -2.94
N TYR A 62 0.01 3.94 -2.55
CA TYR A 62 0.73 4.71 -1.54
C TYR A 62 1.08 6.13 -2.01
N ASN A 63 1.45 6.31 -3.28
CA ASN A 63 1.68 7.65 -3.85
C ASN A 63 0.40 8.49 -3.85
N ILE A 64 -0.72 7.90 -4.29
CA ILE A 64 -2.04 8.54 -4.23
C ILE A 64 -2.39 8.93 -2.79
N ALA A 65 -2.16 8.05 -1.82
CA ALA A 65 -2.43 8.34 -0.42
C ALA A 65 -1.58 9.50 0.11
N GLU A 66 -0.28 9.51 -0.22
CA GLU A 66 0.66 10.60 0.12
C GLU A 66 0.14 11.96 -0.34
N ASP A 67 -0.35 12.05 -1.59
CA ASP A 67 -0.88 13.29 -2.17
C ASP A 67 -2.20 13.73 -1.52
N LEU A 68 -3.06 12.78 -1.12
CA LEU A 68 -4.37 13.08 -0.53
C LEU A 68 -4.30 13.40 0.97
N PHE A 69 -3.24 13.01 1.67
CA PHE A 69 -3.13 13.25 3.10
C PHE A 69 -2.72 14.69 3.43
N ASN A 70 -3.62 15.41 4.12
CA ASN A 70 -3.34 16.75 4.64
C ASN A 70 -2.42 16.75 5.88
N LEU A 71 -2.44 15.68 6.67
CA LEU A 71 -1.65 15.59 7.90
C LEU A 71 -0.28 14.97 7.61
N PRO A 72 0.82 15.61 8.05
CA PRO A 72 2.19 15.13 7.79
C PRO A 72 2.42 13.68 8.23
N SER A 73 1.92 13.28 9.40
CA SER A 73 2.10 11.92 9.92
C SER A 73 1.54 10.83 9.00
N PHE A 74 0.39 11.06 8.38
CA PHE A 74 -0.20 10.11 7.43
C PHE A 74 0.55 10.14 6.09
N ARG A 75 0.98 11.31 5.65
CA ARG A 75 1.80 11.47 4.45
C ARG A 75 3.13 10.71 4.58
N ASP A 76 3.82 10.89 5.70
CA ASP A 76 5.08 10.20 6.00
C ASP A 76 4.90 8.69 6.07
N ALA A 77 3.77 8.21 6.60
CA ALA A 77 3.45 6.79 6.62
C ALA A 77 3.27 6.21 5.20
N ALA A 78 2.57 6.93 4.32
CA ALA A 78 2.40 6.55 2.91
C ALA A 78 3.74 6.54 2.17
N LYS A 79 4.51 7.63 2.31
CA LYS A 79 5.86 7.77 1.75
C LYS A 79 6.80 6.65 2.20
N THR A 80 6.86 6.38 3.50
CA THR A 80 7.73 5.33 4.06
C THR A 80 7.37 3.95 3.49
N SER A 81 6.07 3.65 3.38
CA SER A 81 5.59 2.40 2.81
C SER A 81 5.97 2.28 1.33
N ARG A 82 5.82 3.36 0.55
CA ARG A 82 6.24 3.43 -0.85
C ARG A 82 7.75 3.23 -1.01
N GLU A 83 8.56 3.99 -0.29
CA GLU A 83 10.04 3.92 -0.38
C GLU A 83 10.58 2.54 -0.01
N LYS A 84 9.97 1.87 0.98
CA LYS A 84 10.30 0.49 1.33
C LYS A 84 10.14 -0.45 0.13
N LEU A 85 9.05 -0.34 -0.62
CA LEU A 85 8.79 -1.17 -1.79
C LEU A 85 9.69 -0.81 -2.98
N GLU A 86 10.00 0.47 -3.17
CA GLU A 86 10.94 0.93 -4.20
C GLU A 86 12.35 0.39 -3.94
N LYS A 87 12.82 0.39 -2.69
CA LYS A 87 14.12 -0.20 -2.32
C LYS A 87 14.20 -1.69 -2.59
N ILE A 88 13.10 -2.42 -2.41
CA ILE A 88 13.04 -3.85 -2.77
C ILE A 88 13.17 -4.04 -4.28
N LYS A 89 12.66 -3.10 -5.10
CA LYS A 89 12.83 -3.12 -6.56
C LYS A 89 14.31 -3.03 -6.96
N ASN A 90 15.12 -2.37 -6.12
CA ASN A 90 16.56 -2.21 -6.29
C ASN A 90 17.40 -3.33 -5.64
N TYR A 91 16.78 -4.26 -4.90
CA TYR A 91 17.44 -5.48 -4.45
C TYR A 91 17.31 -6.55 -5.53
N CYS A 92 18.30 -6.66 -6.41
CA CYS A 92 18.50 -7.83 -7.24
C CYS A 92 18.95 -9.01 -6.36
N PRO A 93 18.18 -10.12 -6.22
CA PRO A 93 18.70 -11.36 -5.65
C PRO A 93 19.67 -12.11 -6.59
N HIS A 94 20.07 -11.52 -7.72
CA HIS A 94 20.97 -12.13 -8.71
C HIS A 94 22.42 -11.62 -8.63
N SER A 95 22.93 -11.33 -7.43
CA SER A 95 24.38 -11.42 -7.23
C SER A 95 24.73 -12.86 -6.85
N SER A 96 24.58 -13.78 -7.81
CA SER A 96 25.28 -15.07 -7.77
C SER A 96 26.76 -14.81 -8.07
N ILE A 97 27.46 -14.12 -7.17
CA ILE A 97 28.90 -14.26 -7.09
C ILE A 97 29.09 -15.53 -6.26
N HIS A 98 29.18 -16.66 -6.95
CA HIS A 98 29.90 -17.79 -6.38
C HIS A 98 31.33 -17.29 -6.10
N PRO A 99 31.87 -17.40 -4.88
CA PRO A 99 33.30 -17.24 -4.69
C PRO A 99 33.98 -18.33 -5.54
N VAL A 100 34.63 -17.92 -6.62
CA VAL A 100 35.60 -18.77 -7.32
C VAL A 100 36.74 -18.99 -6.33
N TYR A 101 36.97 -20.25 -5.99
CA TYR A 101 38.13 -20.69 -5.21
C TYR A 101 39.43 -20.25 -5.90
N THR A 102 40.37 -19.73 -5.12
CA THR A 102 41.80 -19.82 -5.42
C THR A 102 42.47 -20.45 -4.20
N GLU A 103 42.84 -21.72 -4.35
CA GLU A 103 43.86 -22.38 -3.54
C GLU A 103 45.22 -21.88 -4.03
N GLU A 104 46.05 -21.35 -3.13
CA GLU A 104 47.50 -21.23 -3.28
C GLU A 104 48.18 -22.08 -2.19
#